data_AF-A0A1X0NUQ1-F1
#
_entry.id   AF-A0A1X0NUQ1-F1
#
_cell.length_a   1.000
_cell.length_b   1.000
_cell.length_c   1.000
_cell.angle_alpha   90.00
_cell.angle_beta   90.00
_cell.angle_gamma   90.00
#
_symmetry.space_group_name_H-M   'P 1'
#
loop_
_entity.id
_entity.type
_entity.pdbx_description
1 polymer ?
#
loop_
_entity_poly.entity_id
_entity_poly.type
_entity_poly.pdbx_seq_one_letter_code
_entity_poly.pdbx_strand_id
1 'polypeptide(L)'
;MIPSLQINSNAALMEKMEEENVVLSTVADGFLQESSSYLHLSFRGISTVVFQRTTVLIMLLLFQSLSQFILEMYEELISHHVIIPMFLTMLVGAGGNAGNQSTVRCITGLATREFRQEDYLLVLRKEIACGLISSSLLTLVGFARVYYFYGAQFYSTIAVSLSLFCIIVISTLLGTTLPFFFKFVGIRKEHAAPCIQVLMDITGVFITCFLCSHTIPKSEGRADSLNTGKKSA
;
A
#
# COMPACT_ATOMS: atom_id res chain seq x y z
N MET A 1 -45.77 -7.49 41.53
CA MET A 1 -45.28 -8.07 40.26
C MET A 1 -44.91 -6.88 39.39
N ILE A 2 -43.70 -6.34 39.43
CA ILE A 2 -42.50 -6.75 38.67
C ILE A 2 -41.31 -5.96 39.28
N PRO A 3 -40.21 -6.60 39.68
CA PRO A 3 -38.89 -6.03 39.34
C PRO A 3 -37.83 -7.12 39.14
N SER A 4 -37.61 -7.56 37.90
CA SER A 4 -36.51 -8.49 37.56
C SER A 4 -35.81 -8.19 36.23
N LEU A 5 -36.21 -7.13 35.51
CA LEU A 5 -35.73 -6.86 34.14
C LEU A 5 -34.61 -5.81 34.03
N GLN A 6 -34.33 -5.00 35.05
CA GLN A 6 -33.24 -3.99 35.00
C GLN A 6 -31.89 -4.49 35.55
N ILE A 7 -31.87 -5.53 36.38
CA ILE A 7 -30.63 -6.05 37.00
C ILE A 7 -29.72 -6.72 35.95
N ASN A 8 -30.31 -7.30 34.89
CA ASN A 8 -29.56 -8.03 33.86
C ASN A 8 -28.81 -7.10 32.87
N SER A 9 -29.32 -5.89 32.64
CA SER A 9 -28.69 -4.95 31.69
C SER A 9 -27.42 -4.31 32.25
N ASN A 10 -27.39 -4.02 33.55
CA ASN A 10 -26.22 -3.42 34.19
C ASN A 10 -25.10 -4.44 34.40
N ALA A 11 -25.44 -5.71 34.68
CA ALA A 11 -24.46 -6.79 34.77
C ALA A 11 -23.77 -7.06 33.42
N ALA A 12 -24.54 -7.10 32.32
CA ALA A 12 -23.98 -7.27 30.98
C ALA A 12 -23.14 -6.07 30.50
N LEU A 13 -23.48 -4.85 30.94
CA LEU A 13 -22.66 -3.66 30.68
C LEU A 13 -21.36 -3.68 31.49
N MET A 14 -21.40 -4.13 32.74
CA MET A 14 -20.21 -4.30 33.56
C MET A 14 -19.27 -5.37 32.99
N GLU A 15 -19.80 -6.51 32.55
CA GLU A 15 -19.02 -7.58 31.91
C GLU A 15 -18.37 -7.11 30.61
N LYS A 16 -19.09 -6.35 29.78
CA LYS A 16 -18.52 -5.72 28.57
C LYS A 16 -17.43 -4.71 28.90
N MET A 17 -17.62 -3.87 29.92
CA MET A 17 -16.60 -2.91 30.35
C MET A 17 -15.37 -3.61 30.94
N GLU A 18 -15.56 -4.75 31.60
CA GLU A 18 -14.47 -5.54 32.17
C GLU A 18 -13.69 -6.29 31.09
N GLU A 19 -14.37 -6.89 30.10
CA GLU A 19 -13.73 -7.42 28.90
C GLU A 19 -12.98 -6.33 28.11
N GLU A 20 -13.56 -5.14 27.95
CA GLU A 20 -12.93 -4.04 27.23
C GLU A 20 -11.69 -3.52 27.97
N ASN A 21 -11.73 -3.44 29.30
CA ASN A 21 -10.58 -3.11 30.15
C ASN A 21 -9.47 -4.17 30.11
N VAL A 22 -9.83 -5.46 30.12
CA VAL A 22 -8.86 -6.57 29.98
C VAL A 22 -8.21 -6.56 28.60
N VAL A 23 -8.95 -6.18 27.56
CA VAL A 23 -8.39 -6.04 26.21
C VAL A 23 -7.50 -4.81 26.12
N LEU A 24 -7.90 -3.68 26.70
CA LEU A 24 -7.08 -2.47 26.76
C LEU A 24 -5.78 -2.73 27.52
N SER A 25 -5.83 -3.45 28.65
CA SER A 25 -4.64 -3.82 29.41
C SER A 25 -3.77 -4.80 28.66
N THR A 26 -4.33 -5.80 27.97
CA THR A 26 -3.56 -6.75 27.16
C THR A 26 -2.88 -6.06 25.96
N VAL A 27 -3.55 -5.09 25.33
CA VAL A 27 -2.98 -4.30 24.23
C VAL A 27 -1.93 -3.33 24.77
N ALA A 28 -2.18 -2.69 25.91
CA ALA A 28 -1.22 -1.83 26.59
C ALA A 28 0.02 -2.61 27.05
N ASP A 29 -0.16 -3.80 27.63
CA ASP A 29 0.92 -4.70 28.03
C ASP A 29 1.68 -5.21 26.81
N GLY A 30 1.01 -5.54 25.70
CA GLY A 30 1.67 -5.86 24.43
C GLY A 30 2.56 -4.72 23.93
N PHE A 31 2.08 -3.48 24.00
CA PHE A 31 2.84 -2.27 23.65
C PHE A 31 4.00 -1.98 24.61
N LEU A 32 3.76 -2.13 25.92
CA LEU A 32 4.75 -1.88 26.98
C LEU A 32 5.84 -2.96 27.00
N GLN A 33 5.49 -4.21 26.74
CA GLN A 33 6.42 -5.34 26.71
C GLN A 33 7.33 -5.30 25.48
N GLU A 34 6.85 -4.79 24.34
CA GLU A 34 7.73 -4.46 23.21
C GLU A 34 8.71 -3.33 23.59
N SER A 35 8.22 -2.25 24.20
CA SER A 35 9.04 -1.07 24.50
C SER A 35 10.07 -1.27 25.61
N SER A 36 9.83 -2.15 26.60
CA SER A 36 10.78 -2.47 27.67
C SER A 36 11.91 -3.41 27.20
N SER A 37 11.63 -4.27 26.22
CA SER A 37 12.62 -5.23 25.69
C SER A 37 13.68 -4.56 24.81
N TYR A 38 13.29 -3.57 24.00
CA TYR A 38 14.22 -2.87 23.10
C TYR A 38 15.29 -2.03 23.83
N LEU A 39 14.96 -1.44 24.99
CA LEU A 39 15.90 -0.58 25.73
C LEU A 39 16.96 -1.39 26.52
N HIS A 40 16.66 -2.65 26.83
CA HIS A 40 17.54 -3.58 27.54
C HIS A 40 18.13 -4.67 26.61
N LEU A 41 18.19 -4.42 25.31
CA LEU A 41 18.65 -5.40 24.33
C LEU A 41 20.16 -5.67 24.50
N SER A 42 20.51 -6.83 25.06
CA SER A 42 21.89 -7.30 25.12
C SER A 42 22.47 -7.55 23.71
N PHE A 43 23.80 -7.60 23.56
CA PHE A 43 24.48 -7.83 22.27
C PHE A 43 23.97 -9.11 21.55
N ARG A 44 23.63 -10.17 22.30
CA ARG A 44 22.98 -11.37 21.73
C ARG A 44 21.57 -11.11 21.22
N GLY A 45 20.79 -10.25 21.88
CA GLY A 45 19.45 -9.86 21.45
C GLY A 45 19.47 -9.03 20.16
N ILE A 46 20.46 -8.14 20.00
CA ILE A 46 20.67 -7.38 18.75
C ILE A 46 20.88 -8.36 17.58
N SER A 47 21.74 -9.36 17.75
CA SER A 47 22.01 -10.36 16.72
C SER A 47 20.74 -11.13 16.31
N THR A 48 19.89 -11.51 17.27
CA THR A 48 18.60 -12.16 16.98
C THR A 48 17.66 -11.25 16.19
N VAL A 49 17.53 -9.98 16.58
CA VAL A 49 16.67 -9.02 15.87
C VAL A 49 17.19 -8.77 14.45
N VAL A 50 18.51 -8.63 14.28
CA VAL A 50 19.14 -8.49 12.96
C VAL A 50 18.85 -9.70 12.10
N PHE A 51 19.00 -10.92 12.62
CA PHE A 51 18.74 -12.13 11.84
C PHE A 51 17.28 -12.18 11.37
N GLN A 52 16.33 -11.93 12.27
CA GLN A 52 14.89 -11.94 11.94
C GLN A 52 14.51 -10.86 10.91
N ARG A 53 15.01 -9.62 11.08
CA ARG A 53 14.74 -8.52 10.15
C ARG A 53 15.38 -8.77 8.78
N THR A 54 16.66 -9.14 8.77
CA THR A 54 17.43 -9.34 7.55
C THR A 54 16.86 -10.50 6.73
N THR A 55 16.43 -11.60 7.36
CA THR A 55 15.77 -12.70 6.63
C THR A 55 14.50 -12.22 5.90
N VAL A 56 13.64 -11.44 6.55
CA VAL A 56 12.44 -10.88 5.91
C VAL A 56 12.82 -9.89 4.80
N LEU A 57 13.77 -8.99 5.05
CA LEU A 57 14.22 -8.01 4.06
C LEU A 57 14.83 -8.66 2.82
N ILE A 58 15.64 -9.71 2.99
CA ILE A 58 16.20 -10.48 1.87
C ILE A 58 15.07 -11.11 1.04
N MET A 59 14.09 -11.75 1.69
CA MET A 59 12.96 -12.34 0.98
C MET A 59 12.18 -11.29 0.19
N LEU A 60 11.86 -10.15 0.82
CA LEU A 60 11.17 -9.05 0.16
C LEU A 60 11.96 -8.48 -1.03
N LEU A 61 13.27 -8.33 -0.89
CA LEU A 61 14.15 -7.86 -1.96
C LEU A 61 14.13 -8.83 -3.16
N LEU A 62 14.21 -10.15 -2.91
CA LEU A 62 14.14 -11.14 -3.99
C LEU A 62 12.80 -11.11 -4.72
N PHE A 63 11.69 -10.93 -3.99
CA PHE A 63 10.37 -10.75 -4.61
C PHE A 63 10.27 -9.45 -5.38
N GLN A 64 10.83 -8.36 -4.87
CA GLN A 64 10.82 -7.05 -5.52
C GLN A 64 11.55 -7.08 -6.88
N SER A 65 12.60 -7.89 -7.02
CA SER A 65 13.32 -8.10 -8.29
C SER A 65 12.43 -8.63 -9.42
N LEU A 66 11.24 -9.18 -9.13
CA LEU A 66 10.29 -9.60 -10.16
C LEU A 66 9.80 -8.43 -11.04
N SER A 67 9.81 -7.21 -10.50
CA SER A 67 9.49 -6.00 -11.26
C SER A 67 10.46 -5.74 -12.43
N GLN A 68 11.71 -6.19 -12.31
CA GLN A 68 12.71 -6.05 -13.37
C GLN A 68 12.32 -6.87 -14.62
N PHE A 69 11.87 -8.10 -14.45
CA PHE A 69 11.42 -8.94 -15.58
C PHE A 69 10.26 -8.31 -16.34
N ILE A 70 9.38 -7.56 -15.65
CA ILE A 70 8.30 -6.83 -16.30
C ILE A 70 8.88 -5.70 -17.14
N LEU A 71 9.85 -4.94 -16.63
CA LEU A 71 10.51 -3.88 -17.41
C LEU A 71 11.23 -4.44 -18.65
N GLU A 72 11.90 -5.59 -18.53
CA GLU A 72 12.55 -6.28 -19.66
C GLU A 72 11.53 -6.67 -20.74
N MET A 73 10.34 -7.16 -20.35
CA MET A 73 9.26 -7.47 -21.29
C MET A 73 8.76 -6.24 -22.09
N TYR A 74 8.93 -5.03 -21.54
CA TYR A 74 8.54 -3.77 -22.16
C TYR A 74 9.75 -2.91 -22.58
N GLU A 75 10.92 -3.51 -22.80
CA GLU A 75 12.16 -2.80 -23.15
C GLU A 75 11.99 -1.90 -24.40
N GLU A 76 11.33 -2.42 -25.43
CA GLU A 76 11.05 -1.65 -26.66
C GLU A 76 10.19 -0.41 -26.36
N LEU A 77 9.16 -0.53 -25.52
CA LEU A 77 8.31 0.59 -25.13
C LEU A 77 9.12 1.66 -24.37
N ILE A 78 9.92 1.22 -23.40
CA ILE A 78 10.69 2.07 -22.50
C ILE A 78 11.81 2.80 -23.24
N SER A 79 12.49 2.13 -24.17
CA SER A 79 13.54 2.75 -24.99
C SER A 79 13.00 3.86 -25.89
N HIS A 80 11.76 3.75 -26.33
CA HIS A 80 11.08 4.79 -27.11
C HIS A 80 10.44 5.90 -26.28
N HIS A 81 10.13 5.65 -25.00
CA HIS A 81 9.40 6.58 -24.13
C HIS A 81 10.07 6.69 -22.76
N VAL A 82 11.17 7.44 -22.71
CA VAL A 82 11.99 7.61 -21.49
C VAL A 82 11.20 8.29 -20.35
N ILE A 83 10.08 8.95 -20.66
CA ILE A 83 9.17 9.51 -19.66
C ILE A 83 8.61 8.45 -18.71
N ILE A 84 8.38 7.21 -19.17
CA ILE A 84 7.80 6.12 -18.37
C ILE A 84 8.67 5.79 -17.15
N PRO A 85 9.94 5.39 -17.29
CA PRO A 85 10.80 5.08 -16.14
C PRO A 85 11.04 6.29 -15.22
N MET A 86 10.97 7.51 -15.75
CA MET A 86 11.15 8.73 -14.94
C MET A 86 9.99 8.99 -13.96
N PHE A 87 8.77 8.57 -14.31
CA PHE A 87 7.62 8.65 -13.39
C PHE A 87 7.35 7.35 -12.63
N LEU A 88 7.96 6.23 -13.03
CA LEU A 88 7.74 4.91 -12.44
C LEU A 88 7.97 4.89 -10.92
N THR A 89 9.06 5.49 -10.44
CA THR A 89 9.38 5.56 -9.01
C THR A 89 8.34 6.37 -8.23
N MET A 90 7.82 7.45 -8.84
CA MET A 90 6.75 8.24 -8.27
C MET A 90 5.45 7.44 -8.19
N LEU A 91 5.08 6.74 -9.27
CA LEU A 91 3.84 5.96 -9.36
C LEU A 91 3.82 4.84 -8.32
N VAL A 92 4.90 4.05 -8.29
CA VAL A 92 5.06 2.95 -7.35
C VAL A 92 5.13 3.44 -5.91
N GLY A 93 5.86 4.54 -5.65
CA GLY A 93 5.92 5.16 -4.33
C GLY A 93 4.57 5.70 -3.86
N ALA A 94 3.81 6.36 -4.73
CA ALA A 94 2.47 6.84 -4.41
C ALA A 94 1.50 5.69 -4.12
N GLY A 95 1.58 4.61 -4.92
CA GLY A 95 0.88 3.36 -4.66
C GLY A 95 1.22 2.81 -3.29
N GLY A 96 2.49 2.50 -3.03
CA GLY A 96 2.96 1.95 -1.75
C GLY A 96 2.51 2.75 -0.54
N ASN A 97 2.58 4.09 -0.61
CA ASN A 97 2.08 4.97 0.44
C ASN A 97 0.56 4.86 0.65
N ALA A 98 -0.22 4.85 -0.43
CA ALA A 98 -1.68 4.71 -0.34
C ALA A 98 -2.09 3.34 0.24
N GLY A 99 -1.49 2.26 -0.25
CA GLY A 99 -1.74 0.91 0.27
C GLY A 99 -1.30 0.73 1.71
N ASN A 100 -0.20 1.36 2.12
CA ASN A 100 0.24 1.34 3.51
C ASN A 100 -0.72 2.11 4.43
N GLN A 101 -1.30 3.23 3.99
CA GLN A 101 -2.34 3.93 4.75
C GLN A 101 -3.56 3.05 5.00
N SER A 102 -4.07 2.37 3.96
CA SER A 102 -5.18 1.41 4.13
C SER A 102 -4.79 0.21 4.99
N THR A 103 -3.57 -0.32 4.81
CA THR A 103 -3.02 -1.42 5.63
C THR A 103 -2.99 -1.05 7.11
N VAL A 104 -2.42 0.10 7.46
CA VAL A 104 -2.31 0.57 8.85
C VAL A 104 -3.70 0.76 9.46
N ARG A 105 -4.63 1.39 8.73
CA ARG A 105 -6.02 1.56 9.20
C ARG A 105 -6.69 0.21 9.47
N CYS A 106 -6.49 -0.78 8.60
CA CYS A 106 -7.02 -2.12 8.77
C CYS A 106 -6.39 -2.87 9.96
N ILE A 107 -5.06 -2.80 10.09
CA ILE A 107 -4.31 -3.41 11.21
C ILE A 107 -4.78 -2.83 12.54
N THR A 108 -4.92 -1.51 12.62
CA THR A 108 -5.36 -0.79 13.82
C THR A 108 -6.79 -1.12 14.16
N GLY A 109 -7.74 -1.05 13.20
CA GLY A 109 -9.14 -1.41 13.45
C GLY A 109 -9.32 -2.87 13.89
N LEU A 110 -8.52 -3.80 13.34
CA LEU A 110 -8.46 -5.19 13.82
C LEU A 110 -7.82 -5.32 15.20
N ALA A 111 -6.93 -4.41 15.61
CA ALA A 111 -6.28 -4.42 16.93
C ALA A 111 -7.22 -3.86 18.01
N THR A 112 -7.92 -2.77 17.69
CA THR A 112 -8.85 -2.07 18.59
C THR A 112 -10.23 -2.72 18.64
N ARG A 113 -10.44 -3.81 17.88
CA ARG A 113 -11.73 -4.51 17.73
C ARG A 113 -12.86 -3.60 17.21
N GLU A 114 -12.52 -2.55 16.46
CA GLU A 114 -13.49 -1.67 15.78
C GLU A 114 -14.35 -2.45 14.78
N PHE A 115 -13.75 -3.44 14.11
CA PHE A 115 -14.43 -4.38 13.24
C PHE A 115 -13.79 -5.77 13.32
N ARG A 116 -14.57 -6.79 12.96
CA ARG A 116 -14.17 -8.19 12.97
C ARG A 116 -13.74 -8.64 11.58
N GLN A 117 -13.19 -9.84 11.48
CA GLN A 117 -12.80 -10.44 10.21
C GLN A 117 -14.02 -10.70 9.30
N GLU A 118 -15.18 -10.94 9.92
CA GLU A 118 -16.50 -11.11 9.32
C GLU A 118 -16.93 -9.87 8.53
N ASP A 119 -16.53 -8.69 8.99
CA ASP A 119 -16.88 -7.39 8.41
C ASP A 119 -16.02 -7.03 7.19
N TYR A 120 -15.16 -7.95 6.72
CA TYR A 120 -14.21 -7.72 5.62
C TYR A 120 -14.86 -7.00 4.43
N LEU A 121 -16.00 -7.50 3.95
CA LEU A 121 -16.64 -6.93 2.76
C LEU A 121 -17.16 -5.50 3.01
N LEU A 122 -17.61 -5.20 4.23
CA LEU A 122 -18.06 -3.86 4.61
C LEU A 122 -16.87 -2.88 4.67
N VAL A 123 -15.77 -3.30 5.28
CA VAL A 123 -14.52 -2.52 5.35
C VAL A 123 -13.97 -2.29 3.95
N LEU A 124 -13.91 -3.33 3.12
CA LEU A 124 -13.43 -3.27 1.74
C LEU A 124 -14.21 -2.24 0.91
N ARG A 125 -15.54 -2.24 1.00
CA ARG A 125 -16.37 -1.27 0.26
C ARG A 125 -16.12 0.17 0.70
N LYS A 126 -15.95 0.41 2.01
CA LYS A 126 -15.63 1.75 2.54
C LYS A 126 -14.24 2.20 2.09
N GLU A 127 -13.25 1.32 2.16
CA GLU A 127 -11.89 1.62 1.70
C GLU A 127 -11.83 1.86 0.19
N ILE A 128 -12.54 1.08 -0.63
CA ILE A 128 -12.63 1.33 -2.07
C ILE A 128 -13.21 2.73 -2.34
N ALA A 129 -14.27 3.14 -1.64
CA ALA A 129 -14.83 4.48 -1.79
C ALA A 129 -13.81 5.57 -1.43
N CYS A 130 -13.09 5.42 -0.31
CA CYS A 130 -11.99 6.32 0.06
C CYS A 130 -10.88 6.32 -1.00
N GLY A 131 -10.49 5.16 -1.50
CA GLY A 131 -9.47 4.98 -2.53
C GLY A 131 -9.85 5.64 -3.86
N LEU A 132 -11.11 5.55 -4.28
CA LEU A 132 -11.61 6.21 -5.50
C LEU A 132 -11.57 7.74 -5.39
N ILE A 133 -11.91 8.29 -4.22
CA ILE A 133 -11.84 9.74 -3.98
C ILE A 133 -10.38 10.19 -3.96
N SER A 134 -9.53 9.52 -3.17
CA SER A 134 -8.11 9.86 -3.05
C SER A 134 -7.37 9.70 -4.37
N SER A 135 -7.62 8.63 -5.13
CA SER A 135 -7.02 8.42 -6.46
C SER A 135 -7.43 9.51 -7.44
N SER A 136 -8.69 9.96 -7.43
CA SER A 136 -9.14 11.08 -8.28
C SER A 136 -8.37 12.36 -7.98
N LEU A 137 -8.22 12.70 -6.69
CA LEU A 137 -7.48 13.89 -6.26
C LEU A 137 -5.98 13.81 -6.57
N LEU A 138 -5.35 12.67 -6.28
CA LEU A 138 -3.92 12.46 -6.56
C LEU A 138 -3.65 12.44 -8.06
N THR A 139 -4.57 11.89 -8.87
CA THR A 139 -4.46 11.90 -10.33
C THR A 139 -4.53 13.31 -10.89
N LEU A 140 -5.42 14.16 -10.35
CA LEU A 140 -5.48 15.57 -10.77
C LEU A 140 -4.16 16.30 -10.49
N VAL A 141 -3.59 16.12 -9.30
CA VAL A 141 -2.29 16.71 -8.92
C VAL A 141 -1.16 16.10 -9.75
N GLY A 142 -1.17 14.79 -9.96
CA GLY A 142 -0.19 14.06 -10.77
C GLY A 142 -0.20 14.52 -12.23
N PHE A 143 -1.39 14.67 -12.82
CA PHE A 143 -1.56 15.20 -14.16
C PHE A 143 -0.98 16.60 -14.29
N ALA A 144 -1.34 17.52 -13.37
CA ALA A 144 -0.82 18.89 -13.37
C ALA A 144 0.71 18.91 -13.25
N ARG A 145 1.29 18.04 -12.41
CA ARG A 145 2.74 17.88 -12.27
C ARG A 145 3.37 17.40 -13.58
N VAL A 146 2.89 16.32 -14.16
CA VAL A 146 3.47 15.75 -15.39
C VAL A 146 3.39 16.77 -16.52
N TYR A 147 2.23 17.41 -16.70
CA TYR A 147 2.01 18.43 -17.73
C TYR A 147 2.96 19.63 -17.58
N TYR A 148 3.16 20.13 -16.35
CA TYR A 148 4.03 21.27 -16.08
C TYR A 148 5.52 20.98 -16.35
N PHE A 149 6.01 19.80 -15.95
CA PHE A 149 7.43 19.46 -16.07
C PHE A 149 7.84 18.92 -17.45
N TYR A 150 6.94 18.21 -18.15
CA TYR A 150 7.26 17.51 -19.41
C TYR A 150 6.63 18.12 -20.66
N GLY A 151 5.76 19.13 -20.50
CA GLY A 151 5.11 19.81 -21.63
C GLY A 151 3.95 19.02 -22.23
N ALA A 152 3.43 19.51 -23.35
CA ALA A 152 2.16 19.08 -23.96
C ALA A 152 2.21 17.73 -24.72
N GLN A 153 2.94 16.74 -24.20
CA GLN A 153 2.80 15.35 -24.67
C GLN A 153 1.53 14.75 -24.09
N PHE A 154 0.44 14.95 -24.82
CA PHE A 154 -0.90 14.69 -24.33
C PHE A 154 -1.12 13.21 -24.01
N TYR A 155 -0.69 12.28 -24.87
CA TYR A 155 -0.94 10.86 -24.63
C TYR A 155 -0.06 10.31 -23.51
N SER A 156 1.23 10.66 -23.45
CA SER A 156 2.11 10.26 -22.35
C SER A 156 1.61 10.77 -20.99
N THR A 157 1.16 12.04 -20.93
CA THR A 157 0.61 12.63 -19.70
C THR A 157 -0.66 11.91 -19.24
N ILE A 158 -1.56 11.61 -20.17
CA ILE A 158 -2.79 10.85 -19.88
C ILE A 158 -2.46 9.43 -19.44
N ALA A 159 -1.57 8.73 -20.14
CA ALA A 159 -1.19 7.35 -19.82
C ALA A 159 -0.61 7.24 -18.40
N VAL A 160 0.31 8.14 -18.03
CA VAL A 160 0.91 8.19 -16.68
C VAL A 160 -0.14 8.53 -15.62
N SER A 161 -1.03 9.49 -15.90
CA SER A 161 -2.06 9.91 -14.95
C SER A 161 -3.12 8.82 -14.73
N LEU A 162 -3.54 8.14 -15.81
CA LEU A 162 -4.44 6.99 -15.72
C LEU A 162 -3.78 5.82 -14.97
N SER A 163 -2.49 5.60 -15.20
CA SER A 163 -1.71 4.62 -14.44
C SER A 163 -1.72 4.94 -12.95
N LEU A 164 -1.48 6.20 -12.57
CA LEU A 164 -1.53 6.63 -11.17
C LEU A 164 -2.89 6.34 -10.54
N PHE A 165 -3.99 6.66 -11.24
CA PHE A 165 -5.34 6.37 -10.78
C PHE A 165 -5.53 4.88 -10.47
N CYS A 166 -5.24 4.02 -11.46
CA CYS A 166 -5.39 2.57 -11.33
C CYS A 166 -4.49 1.99 -10.23
N ILE A 167 -3.25 2.47 -10.13
CA ILE A 167 -2.29 2.03 -9.11
C ILE A 167 -2.81 2.32 -7.71
N ILE A 168 -3.34 3.52 -7.45
CA ILE A 168 -3.87 3.87 -6.13
C ILE A 168 -5.10 3.01 -5.79
N VAL A 169 -6.01 2.81 -6.73
CA VAL A 169 -7.21 1.97 -6.51
C VAL A 169 -6.82 0.53 -6.16
N ILE A 170 -5.92 -0.08 -6.94
CA ILE A 170 -5.41 -1.43 -6.68
C ILE A 170 -4.64 -1.46 -5.36
N SER A 171 -3.87 -0.42 -5.05
CA SER A 171 -3.12 -0.34 -3.81
C SER A 171 -4.02 -0.32 -2.57
N THR A 172 -5.09 0.47 -2.59
CA THR A 172 -6.08 0.50 -1.53
C THR A 172 -6.77 -0.85 -1.37
N LEU A 173 -7.10 -1.53 -2.48
CA LEU A 173 -7.68 -2.87 -2.45
C LEU A 173 -6.74 -3.88 -1.79
N LEU A 174 -5.49 -3.94 -2.24
CA LEU A 174 -4.47 -4.86 -1.72
C LEU A 174 -4.13 -4.55 -0.27
N GLY A 175 -3.94 -3.27 0.07
CA GLY A 175 -3.63 -2.82 1.43
C GLY A 175 -4.76 -3.10 2.42
N THR A 176 -6.01 -3.05 1.97
CA THR A 176 -7.16 -3.46 2.79
C THR A 176 -7.24 -4.97 2.93
N THR A 177 -6.94 -5.73 1.88
CA THR A 177 -7.10 -7.19 1.86
C THR A 177 -6.01 -7.91 2.63
N LEU A 178 -4.75 -7.45 2.54
CA LEU A 178 -3.58 -8.12 3.11
C LEU A 178 -3.71 -8.41 4.62
N PRO A 179 -4.09 -7.45 5.48
CA PRO A 179 -4.23 -7.68 6.92
C PRO A 179 -5.27 -8.73 7.27
N PHE A 180 -6.39 -8.77 6.54
CA PHE A 180 -7.43 -9.78 6.72
C PHE A 180 -6.94 -11.16 6.25
N PHE A 181 -6.21 -11.22 5.14
CA PHE A 181 -5.59 -12.45 4.65
C PHE A 181 -4.56 -13.00 5.65
N PHE A 182 -3.69 -12.15 6.21
CA PHE A 182 -2.69 -12.58 7.19
C PHE A 182 -3.36 -13.08 8.47
N LYS A 183 -4.40 -12.39 8.95
CA LYS A 183 -5.21 -12.85 10.08
C LYS A 183 -5.85 -14.21 9.81
N PHE A 184 -6.36 -14.44 8.60
CA PHE A 184 -6.95 -15.72 8.20
C PHE A 184 -5.93 -16.88 8.20
N VAL A 185 -4.72 -16.64 7.70
CA VAL A 185 -3.64 -17.64 7.63
C VAL A 185 -2.91 -17.80 8.98
N GLY A 186 -3.18 -16.94 9.97
CA GLY A 186 -2.48 -16.96 11.26
C GLY A 186 -1.09 -16.32 11.22
N ILE A 187 -0.80 -15.52 10.20
CA ILE A 187 0.44 -14.73 10.08
C ILE A 187 0.26 -13.41 10.83
N ARG A 188 1.34 -12.94 11.46
CA ARG A 188 1.42 -11.62 12.08
C ARG A 188 1.10 -10.50 11.08
N LYS A 189 0.05 -9.72 11.36
CA LYS A 189 -0.49 -8.68 10.46
C LYS A 189 0.48 -7.52 10.24
N GLU A 190 1.44 -7.31 11.15
CA GLU A 190 2.48 -6.29 11.03
C GLU A 190 3.35 -6.45 9.77
N HIS A 191 3.50 -7.68 9.25
CA HIS A 191 4.22 -7.95 8.01
C HIS A 191 3.48 -7.48 6.75
N ALA A 192 2.19 -7.12 6.86
CA ALA A 192 1.41 -6.68 5.69
C ALA A 192 1.94 -5.36 5.11
N ALA A 193 2.41 -4.44 5.97
CA ALA A 193 2.92 -3.13 5.57
C ALA A 193 4.16 -3.18 4.64
N PRO A 194 5.22 -3.95 4.94
CA PRO A 194 6.32 -4.10 3.99
C PRO A 194 5.94 -4.95 2.77
N CYS A 195 5.03 -5.92 2.91
CA CYS A 195 4.56 -6.72 1.77
C CYS A 195 3.78 -5.89 0.75
N ILE A 196 2.97 -4.91 1.17
CA ILE A 196 2.24 -4.06 0.23
C ILE A 196 3.20 -3.26 -0.65
N GLN A 197 4.33 -2.78 -0.13
CA GLN A 197 5.32 -2.05 -0.92
C GLN A 197 5.85 -2.91 -2.07
N VAL A 198 6.27 -4.15 -1.79
CA VAL A 198 6.78 -5.08 -2.81
C VAL A 198 5.70 -5.42 -3.84
N LEU A 199 4.45 -5.63 -3.40
CA LEU A 199 3.34 -5.83 -4.32
C LEU A 199 3.12 -4.62 -5.21
N MET A 200 3.30 -3.39 -4.70
CA MET A 200 3.19 -2.17 -5.49
C MET A 200 4.36 -1.97 -6.44
N ASP A 201 5.57 -2.41 -6.11
CA ASP A 201 6.69 -2.43 -7.05
C ASP A 201 6.37 -3.32 -8.26
N ILE A 202 5.81 -4.50 -8.04
CA ILE A 202 5.50 -5.44 -9.13
C ILE A 202 4.25 -4.98 -9.91
N THR A 203 3.13 -4.78 -9.20
CA THR A 203 1.85 -4.44 -9.84
C THR A 203 1.84 -3.03 -10.41
N GLY A 204 2.50 -2.07 -9.75
CA GLY A 204 2.60 -0.69 -10.23
C GLY A 204 3.41 -0.59 -11.51
N VAL A 205 4.53 -1.32 -11.61
CA VAL A 205 5.32 -1.42 -12.85
C VAL A 205 4.49 -2.07 -13.96
N PHE A 206 3.83 -3.19 -13.67
CA PHE A 206 2.97 -3.86 -14.64
C PHE A 206 1.85 -2.95 -15.17
N ILE A 207 1.08 -2.31 -14.28
CA ILE A 207 -0.03 -1.42 -14.64
C ILE A 207 0.48 -0.25 -15.49
N THR A 208 1.60 0.36 -15.10
CA THR A 208 2.19 1.48 -15.84
C THR A 208 2.59 1.06 -17.24
N CYS A 209 3.36 -0.02 -17.38
CA CYS A 209 3.81 -0.48 -18.69
C CYS A 209 2.65 -0.93 -19.57
N PHE A 210 1.66 -1.64 -19.01
CA PHE A 210 0.48 -2.09 -19.73
C PHE A 210 -0.36 -0.91 -20.26
N LEU A 211 -0.67 0.06 -19.41
CA LEU A 211 -1.48 1.22 -19.81
C LEU A 211 -0.74 2.14 -20.77
N CYS A 212 0.55 2.38 -20.56
CA CYS A 212 1.38 3.14 -21.50
C CYS A 212 1.47 2.45 -22.86
N SER A 213 1.65 1.12 -22.90
CA SER A 213 1.68 0.36 -24.15
C SER A 213 0.38 0.47 -24.95
N HIS A 214 -0.77 0.50 -24.27
CA HIS A 214 -2.07 0.57 -24.93
C HIS A 214 -2.48 2.01 -25.31
N THR A 215 -2.04 3.00 -24.54
CA THR A 215 -2.49 4.40 -24.69
C THR A 215 -1.60 5.22 -25.60
N ILE A 216 -0.27 4.96 -25.60
CA ILE A 216 0.68 5.78 -26.35
C ILE A 216 0.77 5.29 -27.80
N PRO A 217 0.39 6.09 -28.80
CA PRO A 217 0.54 5.72 -30.19
C PRO A 217 2.02 5.67 -30.59
N LYS A 218 2.39 4.70 -31.43
CA LYS A 218 3.78 4.46 -31.91
C LYS A 218 4.47 5.69 -32.54
N SER A 219 3.72 6.73 -32.91
CA SER A 219 4.26 7.96 -33.51
C SER A 219 4.90 8.93 -32.51
N GLU A 220 4.59 8.86 -31.22
CA GLU A 220 5.04 9.87 -30.25
C GLU A 220 6.46 9.59 -29.73
N GLY A 221 6.88 8.33 -29.62
CA GLY A 221 8.24 7.96 -29.19
C GLY A 221 9.37 8.44 -30.13
N ARG A 222 9.05 8.86 -31.35
CA ARG A 222 10.03 9.47 -32.27
C ARG A 222 10.28 10.96 -31.99
N ALA A 223 9.35 11.65 -31.33
CA ALA A 223 9.50 13.06 -30.97
C ALA A 223 10.41 13.24 -29.72
N ASP A 224 10.41 12.27 -28.80
CA ASP A 224 11.24 12.28 -27.59
C ASP A 224 12.74 12.22 -27.89
N SER A 225 13.15 11.39 -28.85
CA SER A 225 14.55 11.29 -29.30
C SER A 225 15.03 12.54 -30.06
N LEU A 226 14.14 13.23 -30.76
CA LEU A 226 14.45 14.47 -31.48
C LEU A 226 14.55 15.71 -30.57
N ASN A 227 13.77 15.77 -29.49
CA ASN A 227 13.74 16.92 -28.59
C ASN A 227 14.84 16.86 -27.52
N THR A 228 15.22 15.66 -27.07
CA THR A 228 16.40 15.47 -26.18
C THR A 228 17.71 15.79 -26.90
N GLY A 229 17.82 15.51 -28.20
CA GLY A 229 18.98 15.91 -29.02
C GLY A 229 19.17 17.43 -29.17
N LYS A 230 18.12 18.24 -29.00
CA LYS A 230 18.19 19.71 -29.07
C LYS A 230 18.44 20.41 -27.73
N LYS A 231 18.23 19.72 -26.60
CA LYS A 231 18.52 20.28 -25.26
C LYS A 231 19.94 20.00 -24.76
N SER A 232 20.72 19.21 -25.51
CA SER A 232 22.12 18.85 -25.19
C SER A 232 23.17 19.48 -26.13
N ALA A 233 22.79 20.45 -26.97
CA ALA A 233 23.70 21.24 -27.80
C ALA A 233 23.54 22.73 -27.46
#